data_AF-A0A9X2CR58-F1
#
_entry.id   AF-A0A9X2CR58-F1
#
_cell.length_a   1.000
_cell.length_b   1.000
_cell.length_c   1.000
_cell.angle_alpha   90.00
_cell.angle_beta   90.00
_cell.angle_gamma   90.00
#
_symmetry.space_group_name_H-M   'P 1'
#
loop_
_entity.id
_entity.type
_entity.pdbx_description
1 polymer ?
#
loop_
_entity_poly.entity_id
_entity_poly.type
_entity_poly.pdbx_seq_one_letter_code
_entity_poly.pdbx_strand_id
1 'polypeptide(L)' 'MTIKPTDQLAKKRWEAIPGDVRKKLEDNVFCSSCGVTTIVNYEVDSTDFMIILKGSCKTCNGQVARVID' A
#
# COMPACT_ATOMS: atom_id res chain seq x y z
N MET A 1 -25.93 1.42 2.31
CA MET A 1 -24.53 1.39 2.78
C MET A 1 -23.98 0.00 2.48
N THR A 2 -23.29 -0.17 1.36
CA THR A 2 -22.71 -1.46 0.99
C THR A 2 -21.50 -1.73 1.87
N ILE A 3 -21.58 -2.74 2.73
CA ILE A 3 -20.42 -3.27 3.44
C ILE A 3 -19.49 -3.84 2.37
N LYS A 4 -18.41 -3.11 2.07
CA LYS A 4 -17.34 -3.56 1.18
C LYS A 4 -16.70 -4.80 1.80
N PRO A 5 -16.70 -6.00 1.17
CA PRO A 5 -16.06 -7.20 1.71
C PRO A 5 -14.51 -7.13 1.69
N THR A 6 -13.94 -5.93 1.70
CA THR A 6 -12.70 -5.59 0.98
C THR A 6 -11.43 -5.73 1.82
N ASP A 7 -11.51 -5.83 3.14
CA ASP A 7 -10.31 -5.86 3.99
C ASP A 7 -9.59 -7.22 3.97
N GLN A 8 -10.32 -8.34 4.17
CA GLN A 8 -9.66 -9.64 4.38
C GLN A 8 -9.03 -10.23 3.10
N LEU A 9 -9.64 -10.03 1.93
CA LEU A 9 -9.06 -10.49 0.66
C LEU A 9 -7.85 -9.65 0.25
N ALA A 10 -7.92 -8.33 0.45
CA ALA A 10 -6.80 -7.42 0.19
C ALA A 10 -5.58 -7.82 1.03
N LYS A 11 -5.80 -8.01 2.34
CA LYS A 11 -4.76 -8.48 3.26
C LYS A 11 -4.17 -9.83 2.85
N LYS A 12 -5.00 -10.81 2.49
CA LYS A 12 -4.53 -12.12 2.01
C LYS A 12 -3.67 -12.02 0.76
N ARG A 13 -4.07 -11.19 -0.21
CA ARG A 13 -3.30 -10.95 -1.45
C ARG A 13 -1.96 -10.28 -1.15
N TRP A 14 -1.94 -9.30 -0.26
CA TRP A 14 -0.71 -8.67 0.20
C TRP A 14 0.21 -9.67 0.90
N GLU A 15 -0.31 -10.44 1.86
CA GLU A 15 0.46 -11.42 2.63
C GLU A 15 0.97 -12.59 1.78
N ALA A 16 0.34 -12.88 0.63
CA ALA A 16 0.82 -13.86 -0.34
C ALA A 16 2.10 -13.41 -1.07
N ILE A 17 2.42 -12.11 -1.07
CA ILE A 17 3.66 -11.60 -1.64
C ILE A 17 4.82 -11.89 -0.66
N PRO A 18 5.95 -12.45 -1.14
CA PRO A 18 7.14 -12.68 -0.31
C PRO A 18 7.56 -11.43 0.47
N GLY A 19 7.97 -11.61 1.72
CA GLY A 19 8.25 -10.49 2.63
C GLY A 19 9.35 -9.54 2.13
N ASP A 20 10.35 -10.05 1.40
CA ASP A 20 11.40 -9.25 0.78
C ASP A 20 10.87 -8.39 -0.40
N VAL A 21 9.93 -8.94 -1.17
CA VAL A 21 9.25 -8.22 -2.25
C VAL A 21 8.33 -7.16 -1.67
N ARG A 22 7.57 -7.49 -0.61
CA ARG A 22 6.75 -6.51 0.11
C ARG A 22 7.58 -5.34 0.61
N LYS A 23 8.72 -5.61 1.24
CA LYS A 23 9.63 -4.56 1.72
C LYS A 23 10.12 -3.64 0.59
N LYS A 24 10.48 -4.21 -0.57
CA LYS A 24 10.85 -3.40 -1.75
C LYS A 24 9.71 -2.52 -2.24
N LEU A 25 8.47 -3.02 -2.21
CA LEU A 25 7.28 -2.26 -2.59
C LEU A 25 6.96 -1.15 -1.56
N GLU A 26 7.11 -1.44 -0.27
CA GLU A 26 6.95 -0.48 0.82
C GLU A 26 7.99 0.64 0.75
N ASP A 27 9.25 0.32 0.43
CA ASP A 27 10.37 1.27 0.30
C ASP A 27 10.37 2.03 -1.03
N ASN A 28 9.46 1.71 -1.96
CA ASN A 28 9.36 2.33 -3.28
C ASN A 28 7.99 2.95 -3.53
N VAL A 29 7.63 3.95 -2.72
CA VAL A 29 6.39 4.72 -2.89
C VAL A 29 6.72 6.15 -3.28
N PHE A 30 5.96 6.72 -4.21
CA PHE A 30 6.15 8.11 -4.62
C PHE A 30 5.37 9.07 -3.71
N CYS A 31 6.08 10.02 -3.13
CA CYS A 31 5.55 11.17 -2.43
C CYS A 31 5.76 12.42 -3.30
N SER A 32 4.69 13.19 -3.54
CA SER A 32 4.76 14.42 -4.34
C SER A 32 5.71 15.47 -3.76
N SER A 33 5.93 15.47 -2.45
CA SER A 33 6.83 16.41 -1.77
C SER A 33 8.26 15.91 -1.63
N CYS A 34 8.48 14.60 -1.52
CA CYS A 34 9.79 14.03 -1.15
C CYS A 34 10.42 13.17 -2.25
N GLY A 35 9.70 12.81 -3.31
CA GLY A 35 10.12 11.79 -4.26
C GLY A 35 9.89 10.38 -3.71
N VAL A 36 10.84 9.47 -3.95
CA VAL A 36 10.74 8.08 -3.46
C VAL A 36 10.84 8.05 -1.93
N THR A 37 9.94 7.32 -1.28
CA THR A 37 9.86 7.16 0.17
C THR A 37 9.46 5.73 0.55
N THR A 38 9.72 5.38 1.80
CA THR A 38 9.02 4.29 2.48
C THR A 38 7.61 4.74 2.89
N ILE A 39 6.61 3.91 2.64
CA ILE A 39 5.25 4.07 3.16
C ILE A 39 5.15 3.48 4.58
N VAL A 40 4.48 4.19 5.48
CA VAL A 40 4.24 3.76 6.87
C VAL A 40 2.76 3.94 7.24
N ASN A 41 2.32 3.28 8.33
CA ASN A 41 0.96 3.37 8.85
C ASN A 41 -0.11 3.16 7.76
N TYR A 42 0.09 2.14 6.93
CA TYR A 42 -0.74 1.93 5.74
C TYR A 42 -1.84 0.89 5.95
N GLU A 43 -2.91 1.06 5.21
CA GLU A 43 -3.96 0.09 5.01
C GLU A 43 -3.78 -0.58 3.63
N VAL A 44 -4.29 -1.81 3.50
CA VAL A 44 -4.27 -2.56 2.25
C VAL A 44 -5.69 -2.61 1.70
N ASP A 45 -5.89 -2.01 0.54
CA ASP A 45 -7.13 -2.07 -0.22
C ASP A 45 -6.92 -2.96 -1.46
N SER A 46 -8.02 -3.42 -2.07
CA SER A 46 -7.94 -4.14 -3.35
C SER A 46 -9.12 -3.79 -4.25
N THR A 47 -8.85 -3.76 -5.54
CA THR A 47 -9.86 -3.56 -6.58
C THR A 47 -9.51 -4.47 -7.74
N ASP A 48 -10.47 -5.31 -8.13
CA ASP A 48 -10.31 -6.33 -9.17
C ASP A 48 -9.10 -7.24 -8.91
N PHE A 49 -7.99 -7.00 -9.61
CA PHE A 49 -6.72 -7.73 -9.50
C PHE A 49 -5.59 -6.93 -8.86
N MET A 50 -5.81 -5.63 -8.59
CA MET A 50 -4.79 -4.75 -8.03
C MET A 50 -4.84 -4.71 -6.50
N ILE A 51 -3.66 -4.55 -5.89
CA ILE A 51 -3.48 -4.20 -4.47
C ILE A 51 -3.12 -2.72 -4.39
N ILE A 52 -3.72 -2.01 -3.44
CA ILE A 52 -3.45 -0.59 -3.21
C ILE A 52 -3.04 -0.41 -1.75
N LEU A 53 -1.80 0.02 -1.53
CA LEU A 53 -1.35 0.48 -0.21
C LEU A 53 -1.68 1.95 -0.07
N LYS A 54 -2.35 2.36 1.01
CA LYS A 54 -2.65 3.77 1.33
C LYS A 54 -2.13 4.09 2.72
N GLY A 55 -1.26 5.08 2.84
CA GLY A 55 -0.59 5.39 4.10
C GLY A 55 0.14 6.72 4.06
N SER A 56 1.20 6.83 4.86
CA SER A 56 1.95 8.08 5.02
C SER A 56 3.39 7.96 4.53
N CYS A 57 3.92 9.06 3.99
CA CYS A 57 5.34 9.24 3.71
C CYS A 57 6.12 9.24 5.02
N LYS A 58 7.13 8.37 5.15
CA LYS A 58 7.99 8.31 6.34
C LYS A 58 8.70 9.63 6.65
N THR A 59 8.99 10.45 5.63
CA THR A 59 9.77 11.68 5.76
C THR A 59 8.93 12.89 6.18
N CYS A 60 7.79 13.13 5.51
CA CYS A 60 6.99 14.33 5.72
C CYS A 60 5.59 14.07 6.29
N ASN A 61 5.24 12.80 6.54
CA ASN A 61 3.92 12.36 6.98
C ASN A 61 2.77 12.71 6.02
N GLY A 62 3.06 13.16 4.81
CA GLY A 62 2.07 13.41 3.76
C GLY A 62 1.42 12.11 3.27
N GLN A 63 0.17 12.18 2.82
CA GLN A 63 -0.55 11.03 2.29
C GLN A 63 0.10 10.51 1.01
N VAL A 64 0.28 9.20 0.92
CA VAL A 64 0.84 8.50 -0.24
C VAL A 64 0.07 7.22 -0.52
N ALA A 65 0.17 6.75 -1.76
CA ALA A 65 -0.38 5.46 -2.15
C ALA A 65 0.54 4.74 -3.13
N ARG A 66 0.47 3.40 -3.13
CA ARG A 66 1.16 2.53 -4.07
C ARG A 66 0.17 1.54 -4.66
N VAL A 67 0.05 1.52 -5.98
CA VAL A 67 -0.69 0.49 -6.72
C VAL A 67 0.28 -0.61 -7.11
N ILE A 68 -0.18 -1.86 -6.99
CA ILE A 68 0.55 -3.08 -7.34
C ILE A 68 -0.40 -3.92 -8.22
N ASP A 69 0.05 -4.23 -9.44
CA ASP A 69 -0.66 -4.96 -10.49
C ASP A 69 -0.03 -6.33 -10.81
#